data_AF-S4RMH2-F1
#
_entry.id   AF-S4RMH2-F1
#
_cell.length_a   1.000
_cell.length_b   1.000
_cell.length_c   1.000
_cell.angle_alpha   90.00
_cell.angle_beta   90.00
_cell.angle_gamma   90.00
#
_symmetry.space_group_name_H-M   'P 1'
#
loop_
_entity.id
_entity.type
_entity.pdbx_description
1 polymer ?
#
loop_
_entity_poly.entity_id
_entity_poly.type
_entity_poly.pdbx_seq_one_letter_code
_entity_poly.pdbx_strand_id
1 'polypeptide(L)'
;VRALAQLAAASLLFVDNPVGTGYSYVTYQDAYARNISTVATDMRVLLAGFFAEAKEFQTVPFYIFSESYGGKMAAAISLELLKAINNKEIACAFRGVALGDSWISPLDSVLTWGPYLHATSLLDKPGLQLVMEAANAVKEAYDAGQYANATRLWSLAEDVISSYTNGVNFYNILTQDSTNHYVDTSATQPRKRPLAKLYQTHVGHLQQAELSKLMNGAIRKKLAMIPDDVQWGGSQSEDVFSNMAADFMKPVIGMVDELLASGVNVTVYNGQLDLIVDTLGQESWVQKMKWPGLDAFNELRWSPLSLVSSDNVAYHKSYGNFTFYWILKAGHMV
;
A
#
# COMPACT_ATOMS: atom_id res chain seq x y z
N VAL A 1 4.33 -9.50 20.02
CA VAL A 1 3.29 -10.56 20.03
C VAL A 1 2.78 -10.89 18.62
N ARG A 2 2.48 -9.91 17.74
CA ARG A 2 2.01 -10.17 16.35
C ARG A 2 2.98 -10.93 15.44
N ALA A 3 4.27 -10.53 15.39
CA ALA A 3 5.28 -11.26 14.59
C ALA A 3 5.49 -12.72 15.05
N LEU A 4 5.37 -12.98 16.36
CA LEU A 4 5.49 -14.33 16.92
C LEU A 4 4.32 -15.24 16.50
N ALA A 5 3.12 -14.69 16.27
CA ALA A 5 1.96 -15.46 15.82
C ALA A 5 2.06 -15.87 14.35
N GLN A 6 2.59 -14.99 13.48
CA GLN A 6 2.81 -15.31 12.06
C GLN A 6 3.96 -16.31 11.89
N LEU A 7 5.06 -16.13 12.64
CA LEU A 7 6.20 -17.07 12.64
C LEU A 7 5.82 -18.47 13.17
N ALA A 8 4.75 -18.58 13.95
CA ALA A 8 4.22 -19.88 14.38
C ALA A 8 3.50 -20.64 13.26
N ALA A 9 3.13 -19.96 12.17
CA ALA A 9 2.36 -20.53 11.06
C ALA A 9 3.12 -20.59 9.72
N ALA A 10 4.11 -19.71 9.51
CA ALA A 10 4.83 -19.60 8.24
C ALA A 10 6.29 -19.13 8.41
N SER A 11 7.11 -19.45 7.40
CA SER A 11 8.39 -18.75 7.19
C SER A 11 8.12 -17.40 6.51
N LEU A 12 8.73 -16.32 6.99
CA LEU A 12 8.51 -14.97 6.48
C LEU A 12 9.75 -14.45 5.76
N LEU A 13 9.56 -13.95 4.54
CA LEU A 13 10.58 -13.25 3.76
C LEU A 13 10.21 -11.78 3.66
N PHE A 14 11.00 -10.91 4.30
CA PHE A 14 10.87 -9.46 4.18
C PHE A 14 11.88 -8.95 3.16
N VAL A 15 11.41 -8.15 2.20
CA VAL A 15 12.25 -7.59 1.14
C VAL A 15 12.11 -6.07 1.14
N ASP A 16 13.22 -5.38 1.29
CA ASP A 16 13.30 -3.94 1.07
C ASP A 16 13.15 -3.66 -0.44
N ASN A 17 12.01 -3.11 -0.85
CA ASN A 17 11.64 -2.96 -2.26
C ASN A 17 10.88 -1.63 -2.49
N PRO A 18 11.13 -0.91 -3.61
CA PRO A 18 12.13 -1.15 -4.66
C PRO A 18 13.57 -0.80 -4.23
N VAL A 19 14.52 -0.91 -5.16
CA VAL A 19 15.89 -0.38 -4.95
C VAL A 19 15.85 1.08 -4.53
N GLY A 20 16.61 1.42 -3.47
CA GLY A 20 16.57 2.71 -2.77
C GLY A 20 15.75 2.69 -1.47
N THR A 21 14.93 1.66 -1.23
CA THR A 21 14.22 1.46 0.03
C THR A 21 15.08 0.67 1.01
N GLY A 22 15.12 1.09 2.29
CA GLY A 22 15.79 0.35 3.36
C GLY A 22 17.28 0.11 3.05
N TYR A 23 17.71 -1.16 2.98
CA TYR A 23 19.07 -1.54 2.58
C TYR A 23 19.22 -1.88 1.09
N SER A 24 18.13 -1.95 0.33
CA SER A 24 18.22 -2.05 -1.13
C SER A 24 18.62 -0.68 -1.66
N TYR A 25 19.62 -0.62 -2.55
CA TYR A 25 20.22 0.64 -2.96
C TYR A 25 20.46 0.69 -4.47
N VAL A 26 20.59 1.91 -4.99
CA VAL A 26 21.15 2.15 -6.32
C VAL A 26 22.51 2.84 -6.20
N THR A 27 23.38 2.59 -7.18
CA THR A 27 24.64 3.33 -7.36
C THR A 27 24.45 4.55 -8.25
N TYR A 28 23.47 4.51 -9.16
CA TYR A 28 23.20 5.56 -10.14
C TYR A 28 21.78 6.09 -10.00
N GLN A 29 21.65 7.41 -10.07
CA GLN A 29 20.39 8.14 -9.86
C GLN A 29 19.30 7.84 -10.90
N ASP A 30 19.66 7.33 -12.07
CA ASP A 30 18.73 6.97 -13.13
C ASP A 30 18.16 5.55 -13.00
N ALA A 31 18.66 4.75 -12.03
CA ALA A 31 18.26 3.37 -11.81
C ALA A 31 17.02 3.19 -10.92
N TYR A 32 16.48 4.26 -10.33
CA TYR A 32 15.24 4.16 -9.55
C TYR A 32 14.06 3.74 -10.43
N ALA A 33 13.24 2.83 -9.91
CA ALA A 33 11.96 2.50 -10.52
C ALA A 33 11.06 3.76 -10.60
N ARG A 34 10.36 3.90 -11.73
CA ARG A 34 9.42 5.02 -11.98
C ARG A 34 7.98 4.58 -12.18
N ASN A 35 7.74 3.27 -12.11
CA ASN A 35 6.44 2.67 -12.31
C ASN A 35 6.40 1.25 -11.72
N ILE A 36 5.19 0.74 -11.50
CA ILE A 36 5.01 -0.59 -10.90
C ILE A 36 5.55 -1.74 -11.76
N SER A 37 5.65 -1.56 -13.08
CA SER A 37 6.20 -2.59 -13.97
C SER A 37 7.67 -2.84 -13.69
N THR A 38 8.47 -1.78 -13.52
CA THR A 38 9.89 -1.90 -13.16
C THR A 38 10.05 -2.55 -11.78
N VAL A 39 9.23 -2.14 -10.80
CA VAL A 39 9.23 -2.76 -9.46
C VAL A 39 8.97 -4.27 -9.55
N ALA A 40 7.98 -4.68 -10.35
CA ALA A 40 7.64 -6.09 -10.53
C ALA A 40 8.76 -6.88 -11.23
N THR A 41 9.37 -6.32 -12.29
CA THR A 41 10.46 -6.99 -13.02
C THR A 41 11.72 -7.16 -12.18
N ASP A 42 12.06 -6.19 -11.33
CA ASP A 42 13.20 -6.28 -10.43
C ASP A 42 12.95 -7.34 -9.34
N MET A 43 11.74 -7.37 -8.79
CA MET A 43 11.35 -8.43 -7.85
C MET A 43 11.37 -9.82 -8.49
N ARG A 44 11.00 -9.96 -9.77
CA ARG A 44 11.12 -11.24 -10.48
C ARG A 44 12.57 -11.73 -10.50
N VAL A 45 13.55 -10.84 -10.70
CA VAL A 45 14.98 -11.19 -10.65
C VAL A 45 15.37 -11.69 -9.26
N LEU A 46 14.94 -10.99 -8.20
CA LEU A 46 15.19 -11.43 -6.82
C LEU A 46 14.56 -12.80 -6.54
N LEU A 47 13.30 -13.00 -6.89
CA LEU A 47 12.58 -14.26 -6.66
C LEU A 47 13.20 -15.42 -7.46
N ALA A 48 13.64 -15.18 -8.70
CA ALA A 48 14.36 -16.17 -9.48
C ALA A 48 15.65 -16.61 -8.78
N GLY A 49 16.44 -15.65 -8.26
CA GLY A 49 17.63 -15.94 -7.48
C GLY A 49 17.32 -16.69 -6.18
N PHE A 50 16.32 -16.24 -5.43
CA PHE A 50 15.90 -16.87 -4.17
C PHE A 50 15.49 -18.34 -4.37
N PHE A 51 14.61 -18.63 -5.32
CA PHE A 51 14.16 -20.01 -5.56
C PHE A 51 15.23 -20.88 -6.23
N ALA A 52 16.20 -20.30 -6.94
CA ALA A 52 17.33 -21.05 -7.48
C ALA A 52 18.30 -21.51 -6.37
N GLU A 53 18.56 -20.64 -5.39
CA GLU A 53 19.45 -20.92 -4.26
C GLU A 53 18.76 -21.78 -3.19
N ALA A 54 17.58 -21.37 -2.73
CA ALA A 54 16.84 -21.99 -1.64
C ALA A 54 15.78 -22.96 -2.17
N LYS A 55 16.25 -24.03 -2.82
CA LYS A 55 15.41 -25.01 -3.54
C LYS A 55 14.36 -25.69 -2.65
N GLU A 56 14.62 -25.79 -1.36
CA GLU A 56 13.69 -26.32 -0.35
C GLU A 56 12.37 -25.54 -0.29
N PHE A 57 12.35 -24.26 -0.71
CA PHE A 57 11.13 -23.45 -0.73
C PHE A 57 10.32 -23.59 -2.02
N GLN A 58 10.84 -24.22 -3.08
CA GLN A 58 10.13 -24.34 -4.36
C GLN A 58 8.80 -25.11 -4.23
N THR A 59 8.74 -26.08 -3.31
CA THR A 59 7.55 -26.90 -3.05
C THR A 59 6.68 -26.38 -1.90
N VAL A 60 7.18 -25.41 -1.13
CA VAL A 60 6.44 -24.82 -0.01
C VAL A 60 5.38 -23.88 -0.57
N PRO A 61 4.12 -23.93 -0.09
CA PRO A 61 3.09 -22.96 -0.47
C PRO A 61 3.57 -21.53 -0.29
N PHE A 62 3.69 -20.80 -1.40
CA PHE A 62 4.18 -19.43 -1.41
C PHE A 62 3.02 -18.45 -1.56
N TYR A 63 2.99 -17.43 -0.70
CA TYR A 63 1.99 -16.38 -0.71
C TYR A 63 2.69 -15.02 -0.65
N ILE A 64 2.11 -14.03 -1.34
CA ILE A 64 2.59 -12.65 -1.28
C ILE A 64 1.62 -11.84 -0.43
N PHE A 65 2.14 -11.23 0.64
CA PHE A 65 1.38 -10.34 1.52
C PHE A 65 1.90 -8.92 1.37
N SER A 66 0.99 -7.96 1.50
CA SER A 66 1.33 -6.55 1.40
C SER A 66 0.32 -5.67 2.13
N GLU A 67 0.70 -4.40 2.27
CA GLU A 67 -0.11 -3.33 2.84
C GLU A 67 0.02 -2.07 1.96
N SER A 68 -1.00 -1.20 1.95
CA SER A 68 -0.87 0.16 1.39
C SER A 68 -0.48 0.18 -0.09
N TYR A 69 0.49 1.01 -0.47
CA TYR A 69 1.11 0.98 -1.81
C TYR A 69 1.70 -0.38 -2.17
N GLY A 70 2.12 -1.14 -1.16
CA GLY A 70 2.56 -2.53 -1.31
C GLY A 70 1.49 -3.40 -1.96
N GLY A 71 0.20 -3.08 -1.82
CA GLY A 71 -0.88 -3.78 -2.54
C GLY A 71 -0.73 -3.71 -4.06
N LYS A 72 -0.33 -2.56 -4.61
CA LYS A 72 -0.03 -2.44 -6.04
C LYS A 72 1.19 -3.28 -6.41
N MET A 73 2.22 -3.22 -5.57
CA MET A 73 3.44 -3.99 -5.79
C MET A 73 3.11 -5.48 -5.80
N ALA A 74 2.38 -5.97 -4.81
CA ALA A 74 1.99 -7.37 -4.69
C ALA A 74 1.15 -7.85 -5.86
N ALA A 75 0.18 -7.06 -6.33
CA ALA A 75 -0.60 -7.40 -7.52
C ALA A 75 0.31 -7.54 -8.76
N ALA A 76 1.17 -6.56 -9.00
CA ALA A 76 2.08 -6.55 -10.15
C ALA A 76 3.15 -7.68 -10.08
N ILE A 77 3.77 -7.85 -8.91
CA ILE A 77 4.75 -8.90 -8.64
C ILE A 77 4.12 -10.29 -8.80
N SER A 78 2.89 -10.48 -8.32
CA SER A 78 2.18 -11.76 -8.43
C SER A 78 1.93 -12.15 -9.89
N LEU A 79 1.56 -11.18 -10.73
CA LEU A 79 1.39 -11.42 -12.17
C LEU A 79 2.71 -11.74 -12.86
N GLU A 80 3.76 -11.00 -12.53
CA GLU A 80 5.08 -11.22 -13.11
C GLU A 80 5.67 -12.58 -12.68
N LEU A 81 5.47 -12.97 -11.42
CA LEU A 81 5.81 -14.30 -10.91
C LEU A 81 5.01 -15.39 -11.61
N LEU A 82 3.71 -15.21 -11.79
CA LEU A 82 2.87 -16.19 -12.48
C LEU A 82 3.32 -16.40 -13.93
N LYS A 83 3.66 -15.31 -14.64
CA LYS A 83 4.24 -15.39 -16.00
C LYS A 83 5.55 -16.18 -16.00
N ALA A 84 6.45 -15.88 -15.07
CA ALA A 84 7.72 -16.59 -14.93
C ALA A 84 7.55 -18.09 -14.63
N ILE A 85 6.57 -18.45 -13.79
CA ILE A 85 6.23 -19.85 -13.48
C ILE A 85 5.69 -20.55 -14.75
N ASN A 86 4.76 -19.92 -15.46
CA ASN A 86 4.17 -20.48 -16.69
C ASN A 86 5.23 -20.69 -17.79
N ASN A 87 6.21 -19.80 -17.86
CA ASN A 87 7.36 -19.90 -18.76
C ASN A 87 8.44 -20.87 -18.27
N LYS A 88 8.27 -21.48 -17.08
CA LYS A 88 9.25 -22.37 -16.43
C LYS A 88 10.59 -21.69 -16.10
N GLU A 89 10.58 -20.38 -15.93
CA GLU A 89 11.74 -19.59 -15.49
C GLU A 89 11.94 -19.67 -13.97
N ILE A 90 10.84 -19.82 -13.22
CA ILE A 90 10.85 -19.95 -11.75
C ILE A 90 10.04 -21.19 -11.35
N ALA A 91 10.61 -22.02 -10.49
CA ALA A 91 9.91 -23.12 -9.85
C ALA A 91 9.43 -22.68 -8.46
N CYS A 92 8.12 -22.50 -8.27
CA CYS A 92 7.53 -22.07 -7.00
C CYS A 92 6.06 -22.53 -6.91
N ALA A 93 5.65 -23.04 -5.75
CA ALA A 93 4.27 -23.38 -5.46
C ALA A 93 3.45 -22.14 -5.05
N PHE A 94 3.30 -21.16 -5.96
CA PHE A 94 2.56 -19.92 -5.71
C PHE A 94 1.06 -20.20 -5.52
N ARG A 95 0.48 -19.71 -4.41
CA ARG A 95 -0.89 -20.04 -3.99
C ARG A 95 -1.83 -18.85 -3.88
N GLY A 96 -1.33 -17.64 -3.69
CA GLY A 96 -2.20 -16.49 -3.55
C GLY A 96 -1.50 -15.20 -3.14
N VAL A 97 -2.27 -14.12 -3.22
CA VAL A 97 -1.87 -12.79 -2.80
C VAL A 97 -2.88 -12.25 -1.79
N ALA A 98 -2.38 -11.58 -0.76
CA ALA A 98 -3.16 -10.90 0.25
C ALA A 98 -2.84 -9.39 0.25
N LEU A 99 -3.88 -8.60 0.02
CA LEU A 99 -3.87 -7.17 -0.19
C LEU A 99 -4.47 -6.51 1.06
N GLY A 100 -3.60 -6.15 2.01
CA GLY A 100 -3.97 -5.40 3.21
C GLY A 100 -4.08 -3.94 2.88
N ASP A 101 -5.16 -3.29 3.30
CA ASP A 101 -5.31 -1.84 3.23
C ASP A 101 -4.70 -1.19 1.98
N SER A 102 -5.06 -1.74 0.81
CA SER A 102 -4.25 -1.61 -0.40
C SER A 102 -4.67 -0.45 -1.29
N TRP A 103 -3.70 0.32 -1.77
CA TRP A 103 -3.87 1.48 -2.66
C TRP A 103 -4.17 1.05 -4.11
N ILE A 104 -5.12 0.14 -4.34
CA ILE A 104 -5.41 -0.47 -5.67
C ILE A 104 -6.04 0.52 -6.64
N SER A 105 -7.00 1.33 -6.17
CA SER A 105 -7.65 2.38 -6.95
C SER A 105 -7.61 3.71 -6.20
N PRO A 106 -6.51 4.48 -6.35
CA PRO A 106 -6.29 5.72 -5.61
C PRO A 106 -7.45 6.72 -5.71
N LEU A 107 -7.95 6.93 -6.93
CA LEU A 107 -9.03 7.88 -7.18
C LEU A 107 -10.32 7.50 -6.45
N ASP A 108 -10.62 6.20 -6.31
CA ASP A 108 -11.83 5.76 -5.61
C ASP A 108 -11.80 6.13 -4.15
N SER A 109 -10.67 5.92 -3.46
CA SER A 109 -10.49 6.38 -2.08
C SER A 109 -10.57 7.90 -1.95
N VAL A 110 -9.89 8.64 -2.82
CA VAL A 110 -9.90 10.12 -2.75
C VAL A 110 -11.30 10.70 -2.89
N LEU A 111 -12.14 10.12 -3.76
CA LEU A 111 -13.53 10.56 -3.96
C LEU A 111 -14.45 10.18 -2.80
N THR A 112 -14.06 9.25 -1.94
CA THR A 112 -14.88 8.78 -0.82
C THR A 112 -14.43 9.26 0.56
N TRP A 113 -13.23 9.85 0.68
CA TRP A 113 -12.75 10.48 1.91
C TRP A 113 -13.74 11.47 2.52
N GLY A 114 -14.29 12.39 1.71
CA GLY A 114 -15.30 13.35 2.17
C GLY A 114 -16.55 12.66 2.73
N PRO A 115 -17.25 11.82 1.95
CA PRO A 115 -18.40 11.05 2.41
C PRO A 115 -18.13 10.22 3.68
N TYR A 116 -16.97 9.55 3.75
CA TYR A 116 -16.59 8.73 4.90
C TYR A 116 -16.41 9.58 6.17
N LEU A 117 -15.67 10.68 6.08
CA LEU A 117 -15.45 11.60 7.20
C LEU A 117 -16.75 12.30 7.66
N HIS A 118 -17.63 12.65 6.72
CA HIS A 118 -18.95 13.21 7.06
C HIS A 118 -19.83 12.17 7.77
N ALA A 119 -19.88 10.93 7.27
CA ALA A 119 -20.65 9.85 7.89
C ALA A 119 -20.13 9.48 9.30
N THR A 120 -18.84 9.70 9.56
CA THR A 120 -18.20 9.46 10.86
C THR A 120 -18.14 10.70 11.76
N SER A 121 -18.87 11.77 11.41
CA SER A 121 -19.00 13.01 12.18
C SER A 121 -17.71 13.84 12.31
N LEU A 122 -16.72 13.61 11.46
CA LEU A 122 -15.48 14.38 11.41
C LEU A 122 -15.58 15.61 10.51
N LEU A 123 -16.56 15.64 9.59
CA LEU A 123 -16.86 16.80 8.75
C LEU A 123 -18.32 17.21 8.89
N ASP A 124 -18.55 18.52 8.88
CA ASP A 124 -19.86 19.11 8.64
C ASP A 124 -20.13 19.29 7.12
N LYS A 125 -21.29 19.84 6.76
CA LYS A 125 -21.65 20.03 5.34
C LYS A 125 -20.68 20.95 4.58
N PRO A 126 -20.27 22.13 5.13
CA PRO A 126 -19.23 22.95 4.50
C PRO A 126 -17.90 22.21 4.31
N GLY A 127 -17.42 21.50 5.34
CA GLY A 127 -16.19 20.72 5.27
C GLY A 127 -16.26 19.63 4.20
N LEU A 128 -17.38 18.90 4.14
CA LEU A 128 -17.63 17.91 3.08
C LEU A 128 -17.54 18.54 1.68
N GLN A 129 -18.17 19.70 1.46
CA GLN A 129 -18.15 20.36 0.15
C GLN A 129 -16.72 20.69 -0.29
N LEU A 130 -15.90 21.27 0.60
CA LEU A 130 -14.53 21.66 0.29
C LEU A 130 -13.61 20.45 0.03
N VAL A 131 -13.78 19.38 0.80
CA VAL A 131 -13.05 18.12 0.55
C VAL A 131 -13.44 17.54 -0.81
N MET A 132 -14.72 17.57 -1.17
CA MET A 132 -15.18 17.10 -2.49
C MET A 132 -14.67 17.97 -3.64
N GLU A 133 -14.58 19.29 -3.47
CA GLU A 133 -13.95 20.19 -4.45
C GLU A 133 -12.47 19.83 -4.68
N ALA A 134 -11.72 19.57 -3.61
CA ALA A 134 -10.32 19.13 -3.71
C ALA A 134 -10.20 17.75 -4.38
N ALA A 135 -11.06 16.79 -4.02
CA ALA A 135 -11.10 15.47 -4.62
C ALA A 135 -11.44 15.52 -6.14
N ASN A 136 -12.34 16.42 -6.54
CA ASN A 136 -12.67 16.64 -7.96
C ASN A 136 -11.49 17.22 -8.74
N ALA A 137 -10.68 18.10 -8.16
CA ALA A 137 -9.46 18.57 -8.81
C ALA A 137 -8.46 17.42 -9.06
N VAL A 138 -8.33 16.50 -8.10
CA VAL A 138 -7.53 15.27 -8.29
C VAL A 138 -8.09 14.43 -9.44
N LYS A 139 -9.42 14.26 -9.49
CA LYS A 139 -10.12 13.55 -10.56
C LYS A 139 -9.86 14.15 -11.93
N GLU A 140 -9.96 15.48 -12.07
CA GLU A 140 -9.72 16.16 -13.34
C GLU A 140 -8.30 15.93 -13.86
N ALA A 141 -7.28 16.02 -12.99
CA ALA A 141 -5.91 15.72 -13.36
C ALA A 141 -5.70 14.23 -13.71
N TYR A 142 -6.36 13.34 -12.97
CA TYR A 142 -6.35 11.90 -13.24
C TYR A 142 -6.95 11.58 -14.63
N ASP A 143 -8.13 12.12 -14.93
CA ASP A 143 -8.85 11.88 -16.20
C ASP A 143 -8.08 12.44 -17.39
N ALA A 144 -7.32 13.53 -17.19
CA ALA A 144 -6.41 14.08 -18.18
C ALA A 144 -5.10 13.28 -18.35
N GLY A 145 -4.92 12.16 -17.64
CA GLY A 145 -3.70 11.34 -17.65
C GLY A 145 -2.50 12.01 -16.97
N GLN A 146 -2.71 13.10 -16.24
CA GLN A 146 -1.65 13.89 -15.59
C GLN A 146 -1.35 13.34 -14.19
N TYR A 147 -0.95 12.06 -14.08
CA TYR A 147 -0.85 11.37 -12.79
C TYR A 147 0.11 12.03 -11.79
N ALA A 148 1.23 12.59 -12.23
CA ALA A 148 2.11 13.35 -11.33
C ALA A 148 1.45 14.60 -10.75
N ASN A 149 0.61 15.28 -11.55
CA ASN A 149 -0.19 16.41 -11.09
C ASN A 149 -1.32 15.94 -10.17
N ALA A 150 -1.95 14.79 -10.45
CA ALA A 150 -2.93 14.19 -9.56
C ALA A 150 -2.33 13.88 -8.17
N THR A 151 -1.11 13.32 -8.10
CA THR A 151 -0.39 13.11 -6.83
C THR A 151 -0.09 14.42 -6.09
N ARG A 152 0.20 15.49 -6.84
CA ARG A 152 0.40 16.82 -6.24
C ARG A 152 -0.90 17.39 -5.66
N LEU A 153 -2.02 17.24 -6.38
CA LEU A 153 -3.34 17.69 -5.93
C LEU A 153 -3.86 16.84 -4.78
N TRP A 154 -3.49 15.56 -4.73
CA TRP A 154 -3.77 14.66 -3.62
C TRP A 154 -3.21 15.19 -2.29
N SER A 155 -1.95 15.66 -2.28
CA SER A 155 -1.38 16.36 -1.12
C SER A 155 -2.19 17.58 -0.67
N LEU A 156 -2.76 18.33 -1.62
CA LEU A 156 -3.60 19.48 -1.28
C LEU A 156 -4.96 19.05 -0.73
N ALA A 157 -5.51 17.92 -1.19
CA ALA A 157 -6.72 17.35 -0.63
C ALA A 157 -6.53 16.92 0.83
N GLU A 158 -5.36 16.36 1.17
CA GLU A 158 -5.01 16.07 2.57
C GLU A 158 -4.98 17.33 3.44
N ASP A 159 -4.49 18.45 2.90
CA ASP A 159 -4.43 19.73 3.62
C ASP A 159 -5.81 20.29 3.92
N VAL A 160 -6.74 20.15 2.98
CA VAL A 160 -8.13 20.51 3.20
C VAL A 160 -8.72 19.63 4.29
N ILE A 161 -8.56 18.31 4.20
CA ILE A 161 -9.06 17.38 5.24
C ILE A 161 -8.49 17.74 6.61
N SER A 162 -7.18 17.91 6.72
CA SER A 162 -6.50 18.25 7.97
C SER A 162 -7.05 19.54 8.58
N SER A 163 -7.25 20.58 7.77
CA SER A 163 -7.74 21.89 8.22
C SER A 163 -9.17 21.85 8.78
N TYR A 164 -10.03 20.98 8.24
CA TYR A 164 -11.45 20.90 8.63
C TYR A 164 -11.76 19.81 9.65
N THR A 165 -10.81 18.91 9.92
CA THR A 165 -10.96 17.82 10.90
C THR A 165 -10.13 18.00 12.17
N ASN A 166 -9.44 19.14 12.30
CA ASN A 166 -8.43 19.36 13.35
C ASN A 166 -7.32 18.29 13.31
N GLY A 167 -6.84 17.99 12.09
CA GLY A 167 -5.72 17.10 11.85
C GLY A 167 -6.02 15.62 12.11
N VAL A 168 -7.14 15.09 11.58
CA VAL A 168 -7.41 13.64 11.63
C VAL A 168 -6.22 12.85 11.09
N ASN A 169 -5.90 11.74 11.75
CA ASN A 169 -4.88 10.82 11.29
C ASN A 169 -5.39 9.99 10.10
N PHE A 170 -4.68 10.07 8.97
CA PHE A 170 -5.01 9.33 7.75
C PHE A 170 -4.94 7.82 7.89
N TYR A 171 -4.27 7.30 8.92
CA TYR A 171 -4.13 5.87 9.17
C TYR A 171 -5.10 5.34 10.24
N ASN A 172 -5.77 6.21 10.99
CA ASN A 172 -6.82 5.84 11.94
C ASN A 172 -7.66 7.05 12.34
N ILE A 173 -8.90 7.11 11.87
CA ILE A 173 -9.80 8.26 12.08
C ILE A 173 -10.13 8.58 13.54
N LEU A 174 -9.85 7.67 14.48
CA LEU A 174 -10.07 7.90 15.92
C LEU A 174 -8.90 8.64 16.58
N THR A 175 -7.84 8.95 15.83
CA THR A 175 -6.64 9.61 16.33
C THR A 175 -6.32 10.85 15.50
N GLN A 176 -5.48 11.73 16.04
CA GLN A 176 -5.00 12.93 15.38
C GLN A 176 -3.55 12.71 14.95
N ASP A 177 -3.18 13.29 13.82
CA ASP A 177 -1.82 13.25 13.35
C ASP A 177 -0.95 14.19 14.19
N SER A 178 -0.09 13.62 15.02
CA SER A 178 0.90 14.36 15.81
C SER A 178 1.95 15.10 14.96
N THR A 179 2.04 14.79 13.66
CA THR A 179 3.04 15.37 12.74
C THR A 179 2.55 16.62 12.00
N ASN A 180 1.28 17.02 12.17
CA ASN A 180 0.67 18.21 11.54
C ASN A 180 1.24 19.58 12.01
N HIS A 181 2.34 19.59 12.78
CA HIS A 181 3.06 20.81 13.17
C HIS A 181 4.29 21.11 12.31
N TYR A 182 4.53 20.39 11.20
CA TYR A 182 5.64 20.70 10.30
C TYR A 182 5.36 21.94 9.44
N VAL A 183 5.58 23.12 10.00
CA VAL A 183 5.82 24.35 9.23
C VAL A 183 7.32 24.43 8.95
N ASP A 184 7.76 23.91 7.80
CA ASP A 184 9.14 24.11 7.37
C ASP A 184 9.37 25.60 7.04
N THR A 185 10.10 26.28 7.91
CA THR A 185 10.49 27.70 7.77
C THR A 185 11.79 27.88 6.98
N SER A 186 12.33 26.83 6.36
CA SER A 186 13.70 26.81 5.82
C SER A 186 13.84 26.27 4.39
N ALA A 187 12.95 26.61 3.45
CA ALA A 187 13.03 26.05 2.08
C ALA A 187 13.49 27.05 1.00
N THR A 188 14.74 26.91 0.54
CA THR A 188 15.32 27.63 -0.61
C THR A 188 15.01 27.01 -1.99
N GLN A 189 14.10 26.03 -2.13
CA GLN A 189 13.73 25.49 -3.47
C GLN A 189 12.20 25.26 -3.67
N PRO A 190 11.52 26.02 -4.56
CA PRO A 190 10.06 26.02 -4.68
C PRO A 190 9.39 24.82 -5.36
N ARG A 191 10.11 23.98 -6.12
CA ARG A 191 9.49 22.91 -6.96
C ARG A 191 9.26 21.56 -6.23
N LYS A 192 9.80 21.37 -5.02
CA LYS A 192 9.73 20.12 -4.24
C LYS A 192 8.65 20.10 -3.15
N ARG A 193 7.87 21.16 -2.96
CA ARG A 193 7.03 21.34 -1.74
C ARG A 193 6.00 20.22 -1.49
N PRO A 194 5.17 19.79 -2.46
CA PRO A 194 4.12 18.80 -2.17
C PRO A 194 4.68 17.38 -1.98
N LEU A 195 5.58 16.93 -2.86
CA LEU A 195 6.14 15.56 -2.75
C LEU A 195 7.04 15.39 -1.53
N ALA A 196 7.87 16.39 -1.18
CA ALA A 196 8.69 16.33 0.02
C ALA A 196 7.82 16.31 1.28
N LYS A 197 6.72 17.10 1.30
CA LYS A 197 5.73 17.04 2.38
C LYS A 197 5.13 15.66 2.51
N LEU A 198 4.59 15.10 1.42
CA LEU A 198 4.02 13.75 1.42
C LEU A 198 5.03 12.70 1.89
N TYR A 199 6.28 12.80 1.45
CA TYR A 199 7.34 11.91 1.93
C TYR A 199 7.50 11.99 3.45
N GLN A 200 7.60 13.20 4.02
CA GLN A 200 7.73 13.36 5.47
C GLN A 200 6.49 12.84 6.22
N THR A 201 5.29 13.17 5.72
CA THR A 201 4.00 12.78 6.30
C THR A 201 3.78 11.28 6.28
N HIS A 202 4.18 10.55 5.23
CA HIS A 202 3.83 9.12 5.08
C HIS A 202 5.01 8.16 5.27
N VAL A 203 6.25 8.63 5.15
CA VAL A 203 7.44 7.76 5.15
C VAL A 203 8.51 8.25 6.12
N GLY A 204 8.90 9.52 6.03
CA GLY A 204 10.00 10.10 6.81
C GLY A 204 9.81 9.93 8.32
N HIS A 205 8.60 10.18 8.83
CA HIS A 205 8.31 10.04 10.26
C HIS A 205 8.34 8.58 10.77
N LEU A 206 8.15 7.59 9.89
CA LEU A 206 8.23 6.15 10.26
C LEU A 206 9.67 5.70 10.47
N GLN A 207 10.65 6.44 9.96
CA GLN A 207 12.07 6.25 10.23
C GLN A 207 12.45 6.84 11.59
N GLN A 208 11.69 6.48 12.63
CA GLN A 208 11.84 6.98 14.00
C GLN A 208 13.26 6.77 14.52
N ALA A 209 13.70 7.68 15.40
CA ALA A 209 15.07 7.71 15.90
C ALA A 209 15.55 6.34 16.45
N GLU A 210 14.71 5.62 17.21
CA GLU A 210 15.11 4.33 17.79
C GLU A 210 15.19 3.20 16.75
N LEU A 211 14.25 3.12 15.80
CA LEU A 211 14.30 2.11 14.74
C LEU A 211 15.47 2.39 13.79
N SER A 212 15.64 3.65 13.36
CA SER A 212 16.78 4.05 12.53
C SER A 212 18.10 3.76 13.22
N LYS A 213 18.22 4.06 14.52
CA LYS A 213 19.42 3.74 15.33
C LYS A 213 19.66 2.24 15.45
N LEU A 214 18.61 1.43 15.63
CA LEU A 214 18.73 -0.02 15.66
C LEU A 214 19.23 -0.56 14.32
N MET A 215 18.58 -0.14 13.23
CA MET A 215 18.88 -0.59 11.87
C MET A 215 20.30 -0.17 11.50
N ASN A 216 20.59 1.13 11.47
CA ASN A 216 21.92 1.67 11.10
C ASN A 216 23.04 1.34 12.10
N GLY A 217 22.69 0.86 13.30
CA GLY A 217 23.63 0.44 14.33
C GLY A 217 23.83 -1.07 14.36
N ALA A 218 23.12 -1.74 15.27
CA ALA A 218 23.37 -3.15 15.59
C ALA A 218 23.05 -4.08 14.43
N ILE A 219 21.99 -3.81 13.65
CA ILE A 219 21.59 -4.67 12.54
C ILE A 219 22.56 -4.54 11.37
N ARG A 220 22.92 -3.32 10.96
CA ARG A 220 23.91 -3.07 9.90
C ARG A 220 25.22 -3.82 10.15
N LYS A 221 25.73 -3.75 11.39
CA LYS A 221 26.95 -4.47 11.81
C LYS A 221 26.83 -5.98 11.69
N LYS A 222 25.64 -6.55 11.94
CA LYS A 222 25.39 -8.00 11.81
C LYS A 222 25.27 -8.46 10.37
N LEU A 223 24.70 -7.64 9.49
CA LEU A 223 24.55 -7.99 8.07
C LEU A 223 25.88 -7.96 7.32
N ALA A 224 26.81 -7.08 7.71
CA ALA A 224 28.21 -6.96 7.23
C ALA A 224 28.42 -6.74 5.71
N MET A 225 27.37 -6.86 4.89
CA MET A 225 27.40 -6.73 3.43
C MET A 225 26.85 -5.39 2.91
N ILE A 226 26.42 -4.50 3.81
CA ILE A 226 25.84 -3.20 3.45
C ILE A 226 26.97 -2.19 3.22
N PRO A 227 27.05 -1.55 2.03
CA PRO A 227 28.06 -0.52 1.75
C PRO A 227 28.06 0.64 2.76
N ASP A 228 29.18 1.36 2.86
CA ASP A 228 29.38 2.45 3.84
C ASP A 228 28.56 3.71 3.56
N ASP A 229 28.24 3.95 2.30
CA ASP A 229 27.39 5.05 1.84
C ASP A 229 25.90 4.71 1.87
N VAL A 230 25.52 3.45 2.18
CA VAL A 230 24.13 3.01 2.30
C VAL A 230 23.69 3.04 3.76
N GLN A 231 22.61 3.78 4.00
CA GLN A 231 21.92 3.84 5.29
C GLN A 231 20.53 3.22 5.13
N TRP A 232 20.05 2.57 6.19
CA TRP A 232 18.66 2.18 6.28
C TRP A 232 17.81 3.43 6.48
N GLY A 233 16.94 3.70 5.51
CA GLY A 233 16.30 5.01 5.38
C GLY A 233 17.25 6.05 4.78
N GLY A 234 16.94 7.33 4.93
CA GLY A 234 17.76 8.41 4.36
C GLY A 234 17.41 8.77 2.91
N SER A 235 18.34 9.44 2.22
CA SER A 235 18.01 10.21 1.00
C SER A 235 17.49 9.35 -0.16
N GLN A 236 18.00 8.13 -0.34
CA GLN A 236 17.51 7.24 -1.41
C GLN A 236 16.03 6.89 -1.23
N SER A 237 15.53 6.86 0.00
CA SER A 237 14.10 6.61 0.27
C SER A 237 13.23 7.78 -0.22
N GLU A 238 13.69 9.02 -0.08
CA GLU A 238 13.02 10.20 -0.65
C GLU A 238 13.08 10.19 -2.18
N ASP A 239 14.21 9.75 -2.76
CA ASP A 239 14.38 9.63 -4.20
C ASP A 239 13.45 8.57 -4.79
N VAL A 240 13.26 7.42 -4.13
CA VAL A 240 12.26 6.40 -4.50
C VAL A 240 10.86 7.01 -4.52
N PHE A 241 10.48 7.71 -3.44
CA PHE A 241 9.16 8.34 -3.34
C PHE A 241 8.93 9.34 -4.49
N SER A 242 9.93 10.18 -4.76
CA SER A 242 9.88 11.20 -5.81
C SER A 242 9.79 10.58 -7.21
N ASN A 243 10.54 9.52 -7.50
CA ASN A 243 10.54 8.85 -8.81
C ASN A 243 9.25 8.07 -9.06
N MET A 244 8.57 7.59 -8.02
CA MET A 244 7.29 6.88 -8.11
C MET A 244 6.06 7.80 -8.14
N ALA A 245 6.23 9.11 -8.02
CA ALA A 245 5.13 10.07 -7.92
C ALA A 245 4.14 10.01 -9.10
N ALA A 246 4.60 9.72 -10.32
CA ALA A 246 3.73 9.60 -11.50
C ALA A 246 2.98 8.26 -11.58
N ASP A 247 3.41 7.25 -10.82
CA ASP A 247 2.73 5.95 -10.70
C ASP A 247 1.70 5.96 -9.57
N PHE A 248 1.90 6.85 -8.58
CA PHE A 248 1.16 6.85 -7.33
C PHE A 248 -0.37 6.89 -7.49
N MET A 249 -0.88 7.70 -8.43
CA MET A 249 -2.33 7.82 -8.67
C MET A 249 -2.89 6.86 -9.74
N LYS A 250 -2.08 6.01 -10.37
CA LYS A 250 -2.57 5.05 -11.37
C LYS A 250 -3.30 3.87 -10.71
N PRO A 251 -4.43 3.38 -11.24
CA PRO A 251 -5.11 2.22 -10.69
C PRO A 251 -4.44 0.92 -11.17
N VAL A 252 -4.59 -0.15 -10.40
CA VAL A 252 -4.15 -1.51 -10.77
C VAL A 252 -5.26 -2.56 -10.64
N ILE A 253 -6.53 -2.14 -10.67
CA ILE A 253 -7.70 -3.06 -10.62
C ILE A 253 -7.58 -4.18 -11.67
N GLY A 254 -7.17 -3.84 -12.89
CA GLY A 254 -7.00 -4.82 -13.97
C GLY A 254 -5.96 -5.90 -13.67
N MET A 255 -4.99 -5.63 -12.80
CA MET A 255 -4.03 -6.66 -12.35
C MET A 255 -4.70 -7.66 -11.41
N VAL A 256 -5.60 -7.18 -10.54
CA VAL A 256 -6.40 -8.05 -9.66
C VAL A 256 -7.35 -8.92 -10.49
N ASP A 257 -7.98 -8.36 -11.53
CA ASP A 257 -8.81 -9.11 -12.48
C ASP A 257 -8.02 -10.23 -13.15
N GLU A 258 -6.81 -9.95 -13.63
CA GLU A 258 -5.95 -10.94 -14.32
C GLU A 258 -5.50 -12.06 -13.37
N LEU A 259 -5.19 -11.74 -12.10
CA LEU A 259 -4.87 -12.74 -11.07
C LEU A 259 -6.06 -13.66 -10.80
N LEU A 260 -7.25 -13.08 -10.60
CA LEU A 260 -8.47 -13.83 -10.36
C LEU A 260 -8.84 -14.71 -11.57
N ALA A 261 -8.73 -14.18 -12.78
CA ALA A 261 -8.98 -14.92 -14.02
C ALA A 261 -7.98 -16.08 -14.23
N SER A 262 -6.75 -15.94 -13.72
CA SER A 262 -5.72 -16.98 -13.75
C SER A 262 -5.86 -18.02 -12.62
N GLY A 263 -6.92 -17.94 -11.80
CA GLY A 263 -7.17 -18.88 -10.71
C GLY A 263 -6.31 -18.67 -9.46
N VAL A 264 -5.62 -17.53 -9.35
CA VAL A 264 -4.86 -17.17 -8.14
C VAL A 264 -5.84 -16.79 -7.04
N ASN A 265 -5.61 -17.25 -5.81
CA ASN A 265 -6.40 -16.79 -4.67
C ASN A 265 -6.04 -15.35 -4.32
N VAL A 266 -7.01 -14.44 -4.37
CA VAL A 266 -6.84 -13.05 -3.97
C VAL A 266 -7.65 -12.81 -2.70
N THR A 267 -6.96 -12.39 -1.65
CA THR A 267 -7.59 -11.94 -0.40
C THR A 267 -7.40 -10.43 -0.25
N VAL A 268 -8.48 -9.70 -0.01
CA VAL A 268 -8.45 -8.31 0.42
C VAL A 268 -8.81 -8.27 1.90
N TYR A 269 -8.05 -7.53 2.71
CA TYR A 269 -8.41 -7.26 4.09
C TYR A 269 -8.18 -5.79 4.39
N ASN A 270 -9.12 -5.15 5.06
CA ASN A 270 -9.09 -3.71 5.29
C ASN A 270 -9.54 -3.35 6.70
N GLY A 271 -8.82 -2.41 7.31
CA GLY A 271 -9.18 -1.79 8.57
C GLY A 271 -10.39 -0.86 8.42
N GLN A 272 -11.40 -1.05 9.28
CA GLN A 272 -12.63 -0.25 9.26
C GLN A 272 -12.40 1.25 9.48
N LEU A 273 -11.36 1.61 10.23
CA LEU A 273 -11.06 2.97 10.68
C LEU A 273 -9.95 3.63 9.86
N ASP A 274 -9.51 2.99 8.77
CA ASP A 274 -8.56 3.61 7.88
C ASP A 274 -9.21 4.72 7.05
N LEU A 275 -8.50 5.84 6.89
CA LEU A 275 -8.94 6.94 6.03
C LEU A 275 -8.24 6.89 4.68
N ILE A 276 -6.92 6.64 4.66
CA ILE A 276 -6.16 6.71 3.41
C ILE A 276 -6.75 5.73 2.40
N VAL A 277 -6.99 4.46 2.76
CA VAL A 277 -7.79 3.51 1.97
C VAL A 277 -9.14 3.19 2.63
N ASP A 278 -9.98 4.20 2.73
CA ASP A 278 -11.29 4.09 3.39
C ASP A 278 -12.21 2.99 2.83
N THR A 279 -13.12 2.55 3.69
CA THR A 279 -14.06 1.45 3.41
C THR A 279 -14.88 1.67 2.14
N LEU A 280 -15.37 2.88 1.90
CA LEU A 280 -16.19 3.21 0.73
C LEU A 280 -15.36 3.16 -0.57
N GLY A 281 -14.12 3.64 -0.55
CA GLY A 281 -13.23 3.57 -1.71
C GLY A 281 -12.84 2.14 -2.07
N GLN A 282 -12.65 1.31 -1.05
CA GLN A 282 -12.32 -0.10 -1.20
C GLN A 282 -13.49 -0.92 -1.76
N GLU A 283 -14.72 -0.68 -1.29
CA GLU A 283 -15.92 -1.24 -1.94
C GLU A 283 -16.05 -0.74 -3.39
N SER A 284 -15.82 0.55 -3.64
CA SER A 284 -16.00 1.16 -4.95
C SER A 284 -15.12 0.52 -6.03
N TRP A 285 -13.84 0.21 -5.74
CA TRP A 285 -12.99 -0.43 -6.75
C TRP A 285 -13.30 -1.91 -6.93
N VAL A 286 -13.71 -2.62 -5.88
CA VAL A 286 -14.18 -4.02 -5.98
C VAL A 286 -15.37 -4.10 -6.92
N GLN A 287 -16.30 -3.14 -6.85
CA GLN A 287 -17.45 -3.07 -7.77
C GLN A 287 -17.08 -2.75 -9.23
N LYS A 288 -15.83 -2.36 -9.50
CA LYS A 288 -15.32 -2.12 -10.86
C LYS A 288 -14.54 -3.29 -11.44
N MET A 289 -14.30 -4.34 -10.66
CA MET A 289 -13.65 -5.55 -11.16
C MET A 289 -14.46 -6.15 -12.31
N LYS A 290 -13.75 -6.71 -13.28
CA LYS A 290 -14.32 -7.45 -14.42
C LYS A 290 -14.31 -8.95 -14.21
N TRP A 291 -13.89 -9.41 -13.02
CA TRP A 291 -13.91 -10.80 -12.63
C TRP A 291 -15.33 -11.41 -12.73
N PRO A 292 -15.52 -12.54 -13.44
CA PRO A 292 -16.84 -13.14 -13.66
C PRO A 292 -17.60 -13.54 -12.38
N GLY A 293 -16.91 -13.74 -11.25
CA GLY A 293 -17.55 -14.09 -9.98
C GLY A 293 -18.12 -12.89 -9.21
N LEU A 294 -17.98 -11.65 -9.70
CA LEU A 294 -18.36 -10.45 -8.96
C LEU A 294 -19.86 -10.40 -8.65
N ASP A 295 -20.72 -10.75 -9.61
CA ASP A 295 -22.18 -10.73 -9.40
C ASP A 295 -22.60 -11.67 -8.28
N ALA A 296 -22.10 -12.91 -8.30
CA ALA A 296 -22.40 -13.89 -7.26
C ALA A 296 -21.76 -13.51 -5.91
N PHE A 297 -20.57 -12.91 -5.90
CA PHE A 297 -19.97 -12.34 -4.70
C PHE A 297 -20.85 -11.23 -4.09
N ASN A 298 -21.45 -10.39 -4.92
CA ASN A 298 -22.32 -9.30 -4.49
C ASN A 298 -23.64 -9.79 -3.87
N GLU A 299 -24.17 -10.91 -4.35
CA GLU A 299 -25.36 -11.56 -3.77
C GLU A 299 -25.13 -12.12 -2.35
N LEU A 300 -23.87 -12.38 -1.98
CA LEU A 300 -23.53 -12.87 -0.65
C LEU A 300 -23.75 -11.80 0.42
N ARG A 301 -24.11 -12.26 1.63
CA ARG A 301 -24.14 -11.42 2.83
C ARG A 301 -22.79 -11.47 3.54
N TRP A 302 -22.42 -10.35 4.15
CA TRP A 302 -21.29 -10.30 5.08
C TRP A 302 -21.50 -11.30 6.22
N SER A 303 -20.54 -12.19 6.42
CA SER A 303 -20.54 -13.17 7.50
C SER A 303 -19.64 -12.69 8.64
N PRO A 304 -20.11 -12.68 9.90
CA PRO A 304 -19.27 -12.27 11.03
C PRO A 304 -18.19 -13.31 11.32
N LEU A 305 -17.00 -12.83 11.72
CA LEU A 305 -15.90 -13.63 12.24
C LEU A 305 -15.65 -13.26 13.70
N SER A 306 -15.53 -14.27 14.57
CA SER A 306 -15.23 -14.11 16.01
C SER A 306 -14.04 -14.97 16.40
N LEU A 307 -13.09 -14.42 17.16
CA LEU A 307 -11.90 -15.15 17.62
C LEU A 307 -12.09 -15.79 19.02
N VAL A 308 -12.96 -15.22 19.86
CA VAL A 308 -13.36 -15.73 21.18
C VAL A 308 -14.82 -15.30 21.44
N SER A 309 -15.59 -16.05 22.24
CA SER A 309 -17.06 -15.93 22.36
C SER A 309 -17.55 -14.54 22.82
N SER A 310 -17.95 -13.70 21.85
CA SER A 310 -19.17 -12.85 21.80
C SER A 310 -19.00 -11.63 20.89
N ASP A 311 -17.76 -11.20 20.63
CA ASP A 311 -17.48 -10.04 19.79
C ASP A 311 -17.12 -10.44 18.35
N ASN A 312 -17.75 -9.79 17.39
CA ASN A 312 -17.30 -9.83 15.99
C ASN A 312 -15.99 -9.03 15.90
N VAL A 313 -14.96 -9.64 15.34
CA VAL A 313 -13.67 -8.97 15.07
C VAL A 313 -13.53 -8.59 13.60
N ALA A 314 -14.29 -9.24 12.72
CA ALA A 314 -14.34 -8.92 11.32
C ALA A 314 -15.68 -9.32 10.69
N TYR A 315 -15.95 -8.81 9.51
CA TYR A 315 -16.92 -9.38 8.58
C TYR A 315 -16.19 -9.87 7.33
N HIS A 316 -16.69 -10.92 6.69
CA HIS A 316 -16.09 -11.39 5.44
C HIS A 316 -17.12 -11.86 4.41
N LYS A 317 -16.71 -11.82 3.14
CA LYS A 317 -17.38 -12.47 2.01
C LYS A 317 -16.35 -13.29 1.25
N SER A 318 -16.73 -14.46 0.74
CA SER A 318 -15.86 -15.30 -0.07
C SER A 318 -16.65 -15.96 -1.18
N TYR A 319 -16.18 -15.84 -2.42
CA TYR A 319 -16.76 -16.52 -3.57
C TYR A 319 -15.64 -16.93 -4.54
N GLY A 320 -15.63 -18.18 -4.98
CA GLY A 320 -14.54 -18.71 -5.81
C GLY A 320 -13.17 -18.48 -5.17
N ASN A 321 -12.28 -17.83 -5.91
CA ASN A 321 -10.91 -17.49 -5.51
C ASN A 321 -10.75 -16.03 -5.00
N PHE A 322 -11.85 -15.34 -4.68
CA PHE A 322 -11.82 -14.00 -4.08
C PHE A 322 -12.42 -14.02 -2.66
N THR A 323 -11.69 -13.43 -1.72
CA THR A 323 -12.14 -13.24 -0.34
C THR A 323 -11.91 -11.80 0.11
N PHE A 324 -12.90 -11.20 0.76
CA PHE A 324 -12.80 -9.86 1.36
C PHE A 324 -13.04 -9.94 2.86
N TYR A 325 -12.17 -9.34 3.67
CA TYR A 325 -12.35 -9.11 5.11
C TYR A 325 -12.43 -7.61 5.48
N TRP A 326 -13.45 -7.24 6.25
CA TRP A 326 -13.48 -5.99 7.00
C TRP A 326 -13.04 -6.24 8.43
N ILE A 327 -11.90 -5.68 8.84
CA ILE A 327 -11.37 -5.84 10.18
C ILE A 327 -11.88 -4.70 11.06
N LEU A 328 -12.73 -5.04 12.02
CA LEU A 328 -13.39 -4.05 12.88
C LEU A 328 -12.39 -3.43 13.84
N LYS A 329 -12.55 -2.12 14.09
CA LYS A 329 -11.69 -1.33 15.01
C LYS A 329 -10.20 -1.24 14.61
N ALA A 330 -9.81 -1.74 13.44
CA ALA A 330 -8.46 -1.59 12.91
C ALA A 330 -8.37 -0.34 12.01
N GLY A 331 -7.21 0.32 12.02
CA GLY A 331 -6.84 1.34 11.04
C GLY A 331 -6.02 0.74 9.90
N HIS A 332 -5.14 1.53 9.28
CA HIS A 332 -4.35 1.13 8.10
C HIS A 332 -3.44 -0.08 8.32
N MET A 333 -2.80 -0.17 9.50
CA MET A 333 -1.91 -1.27 9.88
C MET A 333 -2.65 -2.30 10.73
N VAL A 334 -3.37 -3.22 10.07
CA VAL A 334 -4.25 -4.25 10.67
C VAL A 334 -3.53 -5.14 11.67
#